data_AF-A0A164CKX8-F1
#
_entry.id   AF-A0A164CKX8-F1
#
_cell.length_a   1.000
_cell.length_b   1.000
_cell.length_c   1.000
_cell.angle_alpha   90.00
_cell.angle_beta   90.00
_cell.angle_gamma   90.00
#
_symmetry.space_group_name_H-M   'P 1'
#
loop_
_entity.id
_entity.type
_entity.pdbx_description
1 polymer ?
#
loop_
_entity_poly.entity_id
_entity_poly.type
_entity_poly.pdbx_seq_one_letter_code
_entity_poly.pdbx_strand_id
1 'polypeptide(L)'
;MPHDGLAVVSQPDGFGLHFFLETDTDDPAECSPRWFPDAARLFNGNGTAPFSAGLVPREEFFAAVRRSDVRRALQTQLKALCQQRAPEARWRWTPPPTDASELRPVELPAYERRDLLRDPAEEKRLEKELLGDAQKPSQTTGSASRQ
;
A
#
# COMPACT_ATOMS: atom_id res chain seq x y z
N MET A 1 -17.36 11.42 5.68
CA MET A 1 -16.52 10.45 4.95
C MET A 1 -15.07 10.87 5.18
N PRO A 2 -14.18 9.98 5.64
CA PRO A 2 -12.75 10.24 5.64
C PRO A 2 -12.26 10.47 4.20
N HIS A 3 -11.30 11.35 4.03
CA HIS A 3 -10.63 11.54 2.75
C HIS A 3 -9.28 10.82 2.77
N ASP A 4 -8.85 10.36 1.62
CA ASP A 4 -7.51 9.82 1.33
C ASP A 4 -6.49 10.94 1.06
N GLY A 5 -6.87 12.19 1.30
CA GLY A 5 -6.04 13.37 1.09
C GLY A 5 -6.23 14.43 2.17
N LEU A 6 -5.15 15.18 2.44
CA LEU A 6 -5.19 16.39 3.27
C LEU A 6 -4.58 17.56 2.50
N ALA A 7 -5.41 18.57 2.22
CA ALA A 7 -4.97 19.84 1.68
C ALA A 7 -4.40 20.73 2.79
N VAL A 8 -3.15 21.14 2.66
CA VAL A 8 -2.46 22.06 3.57
C VAL A 8 -2.18 23.34 2.80
N VAL A 9 -3.08 24.31 2.93
CA VAL A 9 -2.89 25.66 2.37
C VAL A 9 -1.91 26.42 3.26
N SER A 10 -0.86 26.99 2.64
CA SER A 10 0.21 27.68 3.38
C SER A 10 0.64 29.00 2.73
N GLN A 11 0.08 29.34 1.58
CA GLN A 11 0.37 30.54 0.83
C GLN A 11 -0.94 31.25 0.43
N PRO A 12 -0.87 32.55 0.06
CA PRO A 12 -1.99 33.25 -0.57
C PRO A 12 -2.55 32.49 -1.79
N ASP A 13 -3.77 32.82 -2.18
CA ASP A 13 -4.45 32.25 -3.35
C ASP A 13 -4.63 30.72 -3.33
N GLY A 14 -4.60 30.13 -2.14
CA GLY A 14 -4.86 28.71 -1.95
C GLY A 14 -3.69 27.79 -2.31
N PHE A 15 -2.49 28.34 -2.50
CA PHE A 15 -1.30 27.55 -2.75
C PHE A 15 -0.85 26.79 -1.48
N GLY A 16 -0.33 25.58 -1.68
CA GLY A 16 0.16 24.78 -0.57
C GLY A 16 0.60 23.37 -0.98
N LEU A 17 0.34 22.42 -0.11
CA LEU A 17 0.68 21.02 -0.28
C LEU A 17 -0.59 20.15 -0.22
N HIS A 18 -0.61 19.08 -0.98
CA HIS A 18 -1.61 18.03 -0.87
C HIS A 18 -0.92 16.73 -0.43
N PHE A 19 -1.30 16.25 0.75
CA PHE A 19 -0.77 15.02 1.33
C PHE A 19 -1.68 13.86 0.98
N PHE A 20 -1.09 12.74 0.57
CA PHE A 20 -1.80 11.46 0.41
C PHE A 20 -1.84 10.75 1.76
N LEU A 21 -3.03 10.30 2.17
CA LEU A 21 -3.27 9.63 3.43
C LEU A 21 -3.51 8.15 3.21
N GLU A 22 -2.74 7.34 3.93
CA GLU A 22 -2.82 5.89 3.84
C GLU A 22 -2.63 5.28 5.23
N THR A 23 -3.19 4.10 5.42
CA THR A 23 -3.16 3.34 6.66
C THR A 23 -2.49 1.99 6.41
N ASP A 24 -1.56 1.63 7.26
CA ASP A 24 -1.01 0.30 7.35
C ASP A 24 -1.98 -0.61 8.11
N THR A 25 -2.35 -1.73 7.48
CA THR A 25 -3.20 -2.79 8.02
C THR A 25 -2.56 -4.17 7.79
N ASP A 26 -1.23 -4.24 7.70
CA ASP A 26 -0.51 -5.51 7.51
C ASP A 26 -0.73 -6.46 8.71
N ASP A 27 -0.90 -5.93 9.92
CA ASP A 27 -1.44 -6.65 11.08
C ASP A 27 -2.97 -6.47 11.15
N PRO A 28 -3.79 -7.53 11.01
CA PRO A 28 -5.24 -7.41 11.09
C PRO A 28 -5.78 -6.84 12.41
N ALA A 29 -5.01 -6.92 13.50
CA ALA A 29 -5.40 -6.40 14.81
C ALA A 29 -5.08 -4.91 15.01
N GLU A 30 -4.25 -4.31 14.15
CA GLU A 30 -3.76 -2.95 14.30
C GLU A 30 -3.89 -2.13 13.01
N CYS A 31 -4.31 -0.87 13.15
CA CYS A 31 -4.33 0.07 12.04
C CYS A 31 -3.54 1.31 12.41
N SER A 32 -2.55 1.67 11.61
CA SER A 32 -1.65 2.79 11.87
C SER A 32 -1.38 3.63 10.62
N PRO A 33 -0.86 4.86 10.72
CA PRO A 33 -0.46 5.63 9.54
C PRO A 33 0.63 4.94 8.71
N ARG A 34 0.48 4.98 7.39
CA ARG A 34 1.57 4.71 6.44
C ARG A 34 2.06 6.02 5.85
N TRP A 35 3.31 6.39 6.15
CA TRP A 35 3.84 7.70 5.80
C TRP A 35 4.48 7.74 4.41
N PHE A 36 3.97 8.63 3.56
CA PHE A 36 4.54 8.98 2.27
C PHE A 36 4.96 10.46 2.27
N PRO A 37 6.27 10.77 2.28
CA PRO A 37 6.75 12.16 2.30
C PRO A 37 6.61 12.87 0.95
N ASP A 38 6.14 12.16 -0.07
CA ASP A 38 5.99 12.66 -1.44
C ASP A 38 4.63 13.36 -1.60
N ALA A 39 4.56 14.62 -1.20
CA ALA A 39 3.38 15.45 -1.34
C ALA A 39 3.27 16.08 -2.75
N ALA A 40 2.05 16.34 -3.19
CA ALA A 40 1.81 17.08 -4.42
C ALA A 40 1.69 18.59 -4.17
N ARG A 41 2.00 19.41 -5.18
CA ARG A 41 1.73 20.85 -5.10
C ARG A 41 0.23 21.08 -5.17
N LEU A 42 -0.32 21.83 -4.21
CA LEU A 42 -1.73 22.24 -4.20
C LEU A 42 -1.88 23.63 -4.80
N PHE A 43 -2.88 23.78 -5.66
CA PHE A 43 -3.29 25.04 -6.27
C PHE A 43 -4.77 25.30 -5.94
N ASN A 44 -5.14 26.57 -5.73
CA ASN A 44 -6.52 27.00 -5.49
C ASN A 44 -7.22 26.26 -4.32
N GLY A 45 -6.46 25.89 -3.28
CA GLY A 45 -6.92 25.10 -2.14
C GLY A 45 -8.00 25.76 -1.27
N ASN A 46 -8.19 27.07 -1.38
CA ASN A 46 -9.27 27.83 -0.73
C ASN A 46 -10.41 28.20 -1.71
N GLY A 47 -10.32 27.79 -2.97
CA GLY A 47 -11.31 28.07 -4.01
C GLY A 47 -12.29 26.91 -4.23
N THR A 48 -13.09 27.03 -5.29
CA THR A 48 -14.15 26.08 -5.64
C THR A 48 -13.66 24.90 -6.50
N ALA A 49 -12.47 25.00 -7.07
CA ALA A 49 -11.86 23.99 -7.92
C ALA A 49 -10.38 23.79 -7.54
N PRO A 50 -10.10 23.19 -6.37
CA PRO A 50 -8.73 22.87 -5.98
C PRO A 50 -8.19 21.74 -6.85
N PHE A 51 -6.91 21.81 -7.20
CA PHE A 51 -6.23 20.73 -7.91
C PHE A 51 -4.79 20.57 -7.44
N SER A 52 -4.24 19.39 -7.71
CA SER A 52 -2.85 19.06 -7.36
C SER A 52 -2.07 18.66 -8.60
N ALA A 53 -0.81 19.09 -8.70
CA ALA A 53 0.04 18.74 -9.83
C ALA A 53 1.52 18.69 -9.43
N GLY A 54 2.23 17.67 -9.90
CA GLY A 54 3.65 17.47 -9.64
C GLY A 54 3.98 17.14 -8.17
N LEU A 55 5.16 16.58 -7.95
CA LEU A 55 5.70 16.34 -6.61
C LEU A 55 6.45 17.57 -6.11
N VAL A 56 6.37 17.79 -4.80
CA VAL A 56 7.15 18.81 -4.11
C VAL A 56 8.40 18.21 -3.48
N PRO A 57 9.45 19.01 -3.21
CA PRO A 57 10.57 18.57 -2.38
C PRO A 57 10.09 18.05 -1.02
N ARG A 58 10.68 16.96 -0.54
CA ARG A 58 10.30 16.31 0.74
C ARG A 58 10.51 17.24 1.94
N GLU A 59 11.42 18.18 1.82
CA GLU A 59 11.70 19.22 2.81
C GLU A 59 10.45 20.07 3.10
N GLU A 60 9.61 20.31 2.10
CA GLU A 60 8.36 21.05 2.29
C GLU A 60 7.32 20.24 3.06
N PHE A 61 7.24 18.93 2.79
CA PHE A 61 6.43 18.00 3.59
C PHE A 61 6.90 18.03 5.05
N PHE A 62 8.20 17.85 5.27
CA PHE A 62 8.83 17.88 6.60
C PHE A 62 8.54 19.19 7.35
N ALA A 63 8.67 20.33 6.68
CA ALA A 63 8.36 21.63 7.27
C ALA A 63 6.88 21.74 7.66
N ALA A 64 5.97 21.26 6.80
CA ALA A 64 4.55 21.31 7.06
C ALA A 64 4.12 20.39 8.22
N VAL A 65 4.64 19.16 8.31
CA VAL A 65 4.30 18.24 9.41
C VAL A 65 4.93 18.61 10.76
N ARG A 66 5.89 19.55 10.80
CA ARG A 66 6.36 20.13 12.07
C ARG A 66 5.28 21.01 12.72
N ARG A 67 4.34 21.54 11.95
CA ARG A 67 3.25 22.37 12.47
C ARG A 67 2.25 21.52 13.26
N SER A 68 1.82 22.02 14.42
CA SER A 68 0.96 21.27 15.35
C SER A 68 -0.48 21.11 14.84
N ASP A 69 -0.99 22.09 14.11
CA ASP A 69 -2.30 22.06 13.46
C ASP A 69 -2.37 20.99 12.36
N VAL A 70 -1.34 20.90 11.52
CA VAL A 70 -1.22 19.89 10.46
C VAL A 70 -1.17 18.48 11.07
N ARG A 71 -0.36 18.26 12.11
CA ARG A 71 -0.29 16.94 12.79
C ARG A 71 -1.62 16.54 13.41
N ARG A 72 -2.34 17.48 14.01
CA ARG A 72 -3.67 17.21 14.58
C ARG A 72 -4.65 16.83 13.48
N ALA A 73 -4.67 17.57 12.37
CA ALA A 73 -5.53 17.26 11.23
C ALA A 73 -5.21 15.88 10.65
N LEU A 74 -3.93 15.55 10.45
CA LEU A 74 -3.47 14.23 10.02
C LEU A 74 -3.96 13.12 10.96
N GLN A 75 -3.76 13.27 12.27
CA GLN A 75 -4.17 12.28 13.25
C GLN A 75 -5.69 12.05 13.23
N THR A 76 -6.48 13.12 13.11
CA THR A 76 -7.94 13.02 13.00
C THR A 76 -8.36 12.29 11.72
N GLN A 77 -7.83 12.69 10.57
CA GLN A 77 -8.21 12.10 9.28
C GLN A 77 -7.78 10.64 9.18
N LEU A 78 -6.55 10.31 9.56
CA LEU A 78 -6.03 8.94 9.51
C LEU A 78 -6.75 8.01 10.49
N LYS A 79 -7.11 8.49 11.68
CA LYS A 79 -7.93 7.70 12.60
C LYS A 79 -9.30 7.38 12.00
N ALA A 80 -9.94 8.36 11.37
CA ALA A 80 -11.23 8.15 10.70
C ALA A 80 -11.09 7.19 9.50
N LEU A 81 -10.01 7.30 8.73
CA LEU A 81 -9.71 6.40 7.62
C LEU A 81 -9.51 4.96 8.10
N CYS A 82 -8.77 4.76 9.20
CA CYS A 82 -8.63 3.44 9.84
C CYS A 82 -9.99 2.85 10.25
N GLN A 83 -10.84 3.63 10.90
CA GLN A 83 -12.18 3.16 11.30
C GLN A 83 -13.05 2.75 10.11
N GLN A 84 -12.87 3.39 8.95
CA GLN A 84 -13.58 3.02 7.72
C GLN A 84 -13.00 1.75 7.07
N ARG A 85 -11.67 1.61 7.02
CA ARG A 85 -10.99 0.54 6.28
C ARG A 85 -10.84 -0.76 7.09
N ALA A 86 -10.61 -0.63 8.40
CA ALA A 86 -10.38 -1.74 9.32
C ALA A 86 -11.15 -1.50 10.64
N PRO A 87 -12.49 -1.65 10.64
CA PRO A 87 -13.35 -1.25 11.76
C PRO A 87 -13.08 -2.05 13.05
N GLU A 88 -12.53 -3.25 12.95
CA GLU A 88 -12.19 -4.13 14.09
C GLU A 88 -10.76 -3.92 14.59
N ALA A 89 -9.90 -3.23 13.82
CA ALA A 89 -8.51 -3.03 14.17
C ALA A 89 -8.34 -1.91 15.20
N ARG A 90 -7.37 -2.08 16.09
CA ARG A 90 -7.01 -1.06 17.08
C ARG A 90 -6.20 0.04 16.41
N TRP A 91 -6.68 1.28 16.53
CA TRP A 91 -5.92 2.46 16.09
C TRP A 91 -4.63 2.66 16.87
N ARG A 92 -3.51 2.82 16.16
CA ARG A 92 -2.23 3.25 16.71
C ARG A 92 -1.68 4.44 15.94
N TRP A 93 -1.45 5.54 16.65
CA TRP A 93 -0.80 6.70 16.06
C TRP A 93 0.73 6.54 16.06
N THR A 94 1.34 6.75 14.90
CA THR A 94 2.77 6.98 14.72
C THR A 94 2.93 8.39 14.12
N PRO A 95 3.80 9.27 14.64
CA PRO A 95 3.96 10.60 14.08
C PRO A 95 4.60 10.54 12.68
N PRO A 96 4.31 11.52 11.79
CA PRO A 96 4.97 11.60 10.50
C PRO A 96 6.47 11.90 10.66
N PRO A 97 7.31 11.44 9.71
CA PRO A 97 8.72 11.75 9.70
C PRO A 97 8.92 13.25 9.54
N THR A 98 9.78 13.84 10.36
CA THR A 98 10.08 15.28 10.28
C THR A 98 11.38 15.58 9.55
N ASP A 99 12.16 14.55 9.21
CA ASP A 99 13.33 14.62 8.35
C ASP A 99 13.57 13.30 7.62
N ALA A 100 14.55 13.33 6.70
CA ALA A 100 14.85 12.20 5.83
C ALA A 100 15.40 10.98 6.58
N SER A 101 16.03 11.15 7.75
CA SER A 101 16.62 10.04 8.51
C SER A 101 15.57 9.18 9.21
N GLU A 102 14.37 9.73 9.42
CA GLU A 102 13.22 9.02 9.99
C GLU A 102 12.47 8.18 8.95
N LEU A 103 12.77 8.35 7.65
CA LEU A 103 12.11 7.62 6.58
C LEU A 103 12.49 6.14 6.61
N ARG A 104 11.48 5.30 6.74
CA ARG A 104 11.63 3.84 6.56
C ARG A 104 11.47 3.51 5.08
N PRO A 105 12.44 2.84 4.45
CA PRO A 105 12.27 2.30 3.12
C PRO A 105 11.02 1.42 3.07
N VAL A 106 10.23 1.56 2.00
CA VAL A 106 9.14 0.63 1.74
C VAL A 106 9.77 -0.71 1.35
N GLU A 107 9.56 -1.73 2.16
CA GLU A 107 9.87 -3.10 1.75
C GLU A 107 8.95 -3.46 0.60
N LEU A 108 9.52 -3.91 -0.51
CA LEU A 108 8.76 -4.34 -1.68
C LEU A 108 9.08 -5.83 -1.94
N PRO A 109 8.47 -6.76 -1.17
CA PRO A 109 8.78 -8.19 -1.25
C PRO A 109 8.60 -8.80 -2.65
N ALA A 110 7.80 -8.15 -3.51
CA ALA A 110 7.63 -8.55 -4.91
C ALA A 110 8.92 -8.43 -5.74
N TYR A 111 9.84 -7.53 -5.39
CA TYR A 111 11.15 -7.40 -6.05
C TYR A 111 12.22 -8.31 -5.42
N GLU A 112 11.98 -8.83 -4.21
CA GLU A 112 12.91 -9.70 -3.50
C GLU A 112 12.68 -11.18 -3.79
N ARG A 113 11.46 -11.55 -4.20
CA ARG A 113 11.18 -12.89 -4.69
C ARG A 113 11.88 -13.09 -6.04
N ARG A 114 12.59 -14.22 -6.17
CA ARG A 114 12.94 -14.76 -7.50
C ARG A 114 11.68 -14.78 -8.36
N ASP A 115 11.82 -14.46 -9.64
CA ASP A 115 10.72 -14.37 -10.62
C ASP A 115 9.56 -15.31 -10.26
N LEU A 116 8.36 -14.75 -10.11
CA LEU A 116 7.14 -15.53 -9.84
C LEU A 116 6.83 -16.51 -10.96
N LEU A 117 7.45 -16.30 -12.12
CA LEU A 117 7.39 -17.18 -13.27
C LEU A 117 8.48 -18.26 -13.11
N ARG A 118 8.03 -19.51 -13.03
CA ARG A 118 8.93 -20.67 -13.19
C ARG A 118 9.63 -20.58 -14.53
N ASP A 119 10.84 -21.13 -14.58
CA ASP A 119 11.55 -21.32 -15.84
C ASP A 119 10.64 -22.07 -16.84
N PRO A 120 10.45 -21.57 -18.07
CA PRO A 120 9.54 -22.17 -19.04
C PRO A 120 9.85 -23.63 -19.40
N ALA A 121 11.12 -24.04 -19.31
CA ALA A 121 11.51 -25.43 -19.58
C ALA A 121 11.10 -26.36 -18.43
N GLU A 122 11.22 -25.89 -17.18
CA GLU A 122 10.76 -26.62 -16.00
C GLU A 122 9.23 -26.79 -16.01
N GLU A 123 8.47 -25.74 -16.34
CA GLU A 123 7.01 -25.81 -16.43
C GLU A 123 6.55 -26.79 -17.52
N LYS A 124 7.21 -26.75 -18.69
CA LYS A 124 6.94 -27.68 -19.79
C LYS A 124 7.28 -29.13 -19.46
N ARG A 125 8.27 -29.38 -18.58
CA ARG A 125 8.58 -30.74 -18.11
C ARG A 125 7.47 -31.26 -17.20
N LEU A 126 7.04 -30.44 -16.24
CA LEU A 126 5.95 -30.77 -15.33
C LEU A 126 4.63 -31.03 -16.09
N GLU A 127 4.30 -30.19 -17.07
CA GLU A 127 3.13 -30.39 -17.92
C GLU A 127 3.16 -31.75 -18.62
N LYS A 128 4.31 -32.14 -19.18
CA LYS A 128 4.47 -33.43 -19.85
C LYS A 128 4.38 -34.62 -18.89
N GLU A 129 4.91 -34.49 -17.67
CA GLU A 129 4.80 -35.53 -16.64
C GLU A 129 3.33 -35.69 -16.21
N LEU A 130 2.62 -34.59 -15.97
CA LEU A 130 1.22 -34.60 -15.56
C LEU A 130 0.30 -35.19 -16.65
N LEU A 131 0.51 -34.79 -17.90
CA LEU A 131 -0.23 -35.32 -19.05
C LEU A 131 0.16 -36.77 -19.39
N GLY A 132 1.43 -37.13 -19.21
CA GLY A 132 1.94 -38.49 -19.41
C GLY A 132 1.39 -39.50 -18.40
N ASP A 133 1.23 -39.09 -17.14
CA ASP A 133 0.59 -39.92 -16.10
C ASP A 133 -0.92 -40.07 -16.32
N ALA A 134 -1.60 -39.05 -16.88
CA ALA A 134 -2.99 -39.17 -17.31
C ALA A 134 -3.20 -40.12 -18.49
N GLN A 135 -2.13 -40.49 -19.21
CA GLN A 135 -2.17 -41.41 -20.35
C GLN A 135 -1.75 -42.85 -20.02
N LYS A 136 -1.34 -43.17 -18.79
CA LYS A 136 -1.02 -44.56 -18.42
C LYS A 136 -2.32 -45.38 -18.33
N PRO A 137 -2.51 -46.43 -19.16
CA PRO A 137 -3.66 -47.31 -19.04
C PRO A 137 -3.59 -48.03 -17.69
N SER A 138 -4.70 -48.01 -16.93
CA SER A 138 -4.86 -48.81 -15.72
C SER A 138 -4.60 -50.27 -16.05
N GLN A 139 -3.46 -50.81 -15.63
CA GLN A 139 -3.19 -52.25 -15.70
C GLN A 139 -3.91 -52.94 -14.55
N THR A 140 -5.19 -53.26 -14.75
CA THR A 140 -5.87 -54.28 -13.94
C THR A 140 -5.49 -55.66 -14.47
N THR A 141 -4.36 -56.20 -13.99
CA THR A 141 -4.06 -57.64 -14.07
C THR A 141 -4.61 -58.33 -12.83
N GLY A 142 -5.50 -59.31 -13.01
CA GLY A 142 -6.04 -60.11 -11.91
C GLY A 142 -6.91 -61.26 -12.37
N SER A 143 -6.26 -62.33 -12.85
CA SER A 143 -6.87 -63.63 -13.17
C SER A 143 -7.61 -64.24 -11.96
N ALA A 144 -8.78 -64.83 -12.18
CA ALA A 144 -9.28 -65.91 -11.34
C ALA A 144 -10.18 -66.86 -12.16
N SER A 145 -9.61 -68.00 -12.52
CA SER A 145 -10.36 -69.20 -12.90
C SER A 145 -11.35 -69.59 -11.79
N ARG A 146 -12.56 -69.98 -12.15
CA ARG A 146 -13.37 -70.89 -11.33
C ARG A 146 -13.93 -72.02 -12.19
N GLN A 147 -13.86 -73.19 -11.60
CA GLN A 147 -14.28 -74.51 -12.05
C GLN A 147 -15.79 -74.58 -12.25
#